data_AF-A0A7V5H0T1-F1
#
_entry.id   AF-A0A7V5H0T1-F1
#
_cell.length_a   1.000
_cell.length_b   1.000
_cell.length_c   1.000
_cell.angle_alpha   90.00
_cell.angle_beta   90.00
_cell.angle_gamma   90.00
#
_symmetry.space_group_name_H-M   'P 1'
#
loop_
_entity.id
_entity.type
_entity.pdbx_description
1 polymer ?
#
loop_
_entity_poly.entity_id
_entity_poly.type
_entity_poly.pdbx_seq_one_letter_code
_entity_poly.pdbx_strand_id
1 'polypeptide(L)'
;MVIKKLKISNFKSFDELEIELGRFNVLIGANASGKSNFTQIFRFVRDIISQGLNNAISLQGGIEYFRNINIGSAKNFSLEIVSD
;
A
#
# COMPACT_ATOMS: atom_id res chain seq x y z
N MET A 1 -6.48 9.00 14.20
CA MET A 1 -5.11 8.80 13.67
C MET A 1 -4.97 9.61 12.40
N VAL A 2 -4.02 10.55 12.36
CA VAL A 2 -3.71 11.32 11.14
C VAL A 2 -2.39 10.79 10.60
N ILE A 3 -2.37 10.28 9.36
CA ILE A 3 -1.14 9.78 8.74
C ILE A 3 -0.37 10.97 8.15
N LYS A 4 0.90 11.10 8.51
CA LYS A 4 1.82 12.14 8.01
C LYS A 4 2.73 11.64 6.92
N LYS A 5 3.18 10.39 7.03
CA LYS A 5 4.13 9.82 6.10
C LYS A 5 3.82 8.37 5.85
N LEU A 6 3.98 7.97 4.60
CA LEU A 6 3.82 6.62 4.14
C LEU A 6 5.05 6.24 3.31
N LYS A 7 5.71 5.14 3.70
CA LYS A 7 6.70 4.46 2.86
C LYS A 7 6.23 3.04 2.60
N ILE A 8 6.36 2.58 1.37
CA ILE A 8 6.01 1.22 0.99
C ILE A 8 7.00 0.68 -0.04
N SER A 9 7.33 -0.60 0.07
CA SER A 9 8.13 -1.33 -0.90
C SER A 9 7.44 -2.63 -1.32
N ASN A 10 7.65 -3.01 -2.59
CA ASN A 10 7.17 -4.23 -3.21
C ASN A 10 5.66 -4.47 -3.04
N PHE A 11 4.84 -3.52 -3.52
CA PHE A 11 3.39 -3.58 -3.41
C PHE A 11 2.70 -3.25 -4.74
N LYS A 12 2.01 -4.23 -5.32
CA LYS A 12 1.21 -4.13 -6.56
C LYS A 12 1.93 -3.48 -7.75
N SER A 13 1.78 -2.17 -7.96
CA SER A 13 2.46 -1.44 -9.04
C SER A 13 3.65 -0.63 -8.55
N PHE A 14 3.88 -0.54 -7.24
CA PHE A 14 4.96 0.25 -6.64
C PHE A 14 6.14 -0.68 -6.31
N ASP A 15 7.31 -0.40 -6.88
CA ASP A 15 8.56 -0.96 -6.38
C ASP A 15 8.89 -0.27 -5.05
N GLU A 16 8.93 1.07 -5.09
CA GLU A 16 9.08 1.93 -3.92
C GLU A 16 8.13 3.14 -4.06
N LEU A 17 7.58 3.58 -2.94
CA LEU A 17 6.80 4.81 -2.84
C LEU A 17 7.03 5.43 -1.47
N GLU A 18 7.39 6.71 -1.44
CA GLU A 18 7.50 7.53 -0.25
C GLU A 18 6.71 8.82 -0.47
N ILE A 19 5.78 9.13 0.44
CA ILE A 19 4.92 10.31 0.33
C ILE A 19 4.66 10.92 1.71
N GLU A 20 4.60 12.25 1.74
CA GLU A 20 4.08 13.02 2.86
C GLU A 20 2.62 13.40 2.61
N LEU A 21 1.79 13.30 3.65
CA LEU A 21 0.35 13.52 3.58
C LEU A 21 -0.04 14.72 4.45
N GLY A 22 -0.77 15.64 3.81
CA GLY A 22 -1.42 16.76 4.48
C GLY A 22 -2.80 16.37 5.05
N ARG A 23 -3.49 17.35 5.62
CA ARG A 23 -4.90 17.20 6.06
C ARG A 23 -5.87 17.01 4.89
N PHE A 24 -5.49 17.48 3.71
CA PHE A 24 -6.23 17.32 2.46
C PHE A 24 -5.23 16.98 1.36
N ASN A 25 -5.51 15.93 0.60
CA ASN A 25 -4.63 15.45 -0.46
C ASN A 25 -5.47 15.17 -1.70
N VAL A 26 -4.96 15.54 -2.87
CA VAL A 26 -5.60 15.24 -4.16
C VAL A 26 -4.67 14.31 -4.94
N LEU A 27 -5.18 13.17 -5.35
CA LEU A 27 -4.44 12.18 -6.13
C LEU A 27 -4.86 12.24 -7.60
N ILE A 28 -3.95 12.69 -8.47
CA ILE A 28 -4.21 12.89 -9.90
C ILE A 28 -3.20 12.08 -10.72
N GLY A 29 -3.62 11.62 -11.90
CA GLY A 29 -2.76 10.90 -12.84
C GLY A 29 -3.56 10.17 -13.92
N ALA A 30 -2.88 9.71 -14.97
CA ALA A 30 -3.47 8.94 -16.07
C ALA A 30 -4.11 7.62 -15.59
N ASN A 31 -4.98 7.02 -16.39
CA ASN A 31 -5.52 5.71 -16.04
C ASN A 31 -4.40 4.67 -15.94
N ALA A 32 -4.54 3.68 -15.06
CA ALA A 32 -3.49 2.69 -14.73
C ALA A 32 -2.19 3.25 -14.11
N SER A 33 -2.12 4.53 -13.72
CA SER A 33 -0.94 5.11 -13.06
C SER A 33 -0.74 4.70 -11.58
N GLY A 34 -1.42 3.65 -11.11
CA GLY A 34 -1.31 3.17 -9.72
C GLY A 34 -2.21 3.87 -8.69
N LYS A 35 -3.13 4.78 -9.08
CA LYS A 35 -4.01 5.49 -8.12
C LYS A 35 -4.88 4.56 -7.27
N SER A 36 -5.50 3.55 -7.88
CA SER A 36 -6.30 2.57 -7.13
C SER A 36 -5.41 1.76 -6.17
N ASN A 37 -4.20 1.38 -6.61
CA ASN A 37 -3.22 0.69 -5.77
C ASN A 37 -2.79 1.56 -4.59
N PHE A 38 -2.61 2.87 -4.79
CA PHE A 38 -2.30 3.80 -3.70
C PHE A 38 -3.39 3.77 -2.63
N THR A 39 -4.66 3.91 -3.02
CA THR A 39 -5.78 3.86 -2.06
C THR A 39 -5.93 2.49 -1.38
N GLN A 40 -5.50 1.41 -2.04
CA GLN A 40 -5.49 0.06 -1.47
C GLN A 40 -4.53 -0.10 -0.31
N ILE A 41 -3.48 0.72 -0.20
CA ILE A 41 -2.56 0.71 0.95
C ILE A 41 -3.34 0.95 2.25
N PHE A 42 -4.20 1.98 2.27
CA PHE A 42 -5.01 2.29 3.45
C PHE A 42 -6.09 1.23 3.71
N ARG A 43 -6.65 0.63 2.66
CA ARG A 43 -7.58 -0.52 2.82
C ARG A 43 -6.87 -1.69 3.47
N PHE A 44 -5.65 -2.00 3.04
CA PHE A 44 -4.85 -3.07 3.63
C PHE A 44 -4.54 -2.81 5.11
N VAL A 45 -4.15 -1.59 5.48
CA VAL A 45 -3.95 -1.20 6.88
C VAL A 45 -5.21 -1.40 7.71
N ARG A 46 -6.37 -0.94 7.20
CA ARG A 46 -7.66 -1.16 7.86
C ARG A 46 -7.95 -2.65 8.03
N ASP A 47 -7.74 -3.45 6.99
CA ASP A 47 -8.06 -4.88 7.01
C ASP A 47 -7.11 -5.64 7.97
N ILE A 48 -5.84 -5.23 8.09
CA ILE A 48 -4.92 -5.73 9.13
C ILE A 48 -5.49 -5.46 10.53
N ILE A 49 -5.92 -4.22 10.79
CA ILE A 49 -6.45 -3.81 12.09
C ILE A 49 -7.74 -4.60 12.39
N SER A 50 -8.60 -4.80 11.40
CA SER A 50 -9.90 -5.46 11.59
C SER A 50 -9.83 -6.99 11.65
N GLN A 51 -8.89 -7.63 10.95
CA GLN A 51 -8.95 -9.07 10.69
C GLN A 51 -7.61 -9.80 10.89
N GLY A 52 -6.54 -9.07 11.19
CA GLY A 52 -5.18 -9.59 11.29
C GLY A 52 -4.47 -9.70 9.94
N LEU A 53 -3.14 -9.79 9.99
CA LEU A 53 -2.27 -9.73 8.81
C LEU A 53 -2.55 -10.85 7.79
N ASN A 54 -2.67 -12.10 8.25
CA ASN A 54 -2.87 -13.25 7.35
C ASN A 54 -4.18 -13.12 6.55
N ASN A 55 -5.27 -12.72 7.21
CA ASN A 55 -6.55 -12.52 6.54
C ASN A 55 -6.49 -11.32 5.59
N ALA A 56 -5.84 -10.22 6.00
CA ALA A 56 -5.66 -9.06 5.14
C ALA A 56 -4.91 -9.41 3.85
N ILE A 57 -3.89 -10.27 3.91
CA ILE A 57 -3.17 -10.76 2.73
C ILE A 57 -4.09 -11.64 1.86
N SER A 58 -4.85 -12.56 2.46
CA SER A 58 -5.81 -13.40 1.74
C SER A 58 -6.86 -12.58 1.00
N LEU A 59 -7.37 -11.51 1.60
CA LEU A 59 -8.31 -10.57 0.97
C LEU A 59 -7.72 -9.80 -0.22
N GLN A 60 -6.40 -9.71 -0.31
CA GLN A 60 -5.72 -9.13 -1.48
C GLN A 60 -5.52 -10.13 -2.62
N GLY A 61 -6.03 -11.37 -2.50
CA GLY A 61 -5.84 -12.44 -3.47
C GLY A 61 -4.62 -13.33 -3.17
N GLY A 62 -3.99 -13.19 -2.00
CA GLY A 62 -2.79 -13.92 -1.62
C GLY A 62 -1.49 -13.17 -1.97
N ILE A 63 -0.35 -13.79 -1.66
CA ILE A 63 0.98 -13.14 -1.70
C ILE A 63 1.39 -12.70 -3.12
N GLU A 64 0.97 -13.44 -4.15
CA GLU A 64 1.30 -13.15 -5.55
C GLU A 64 0.65 -11.86 -6.05
N TYR A 65 -0.61 -11.63 -5.69
CA TYR A 65 -1.37 -10.42 -6.06
C TYR A 65 -1.12 -9.23 -5.12
N PHE A 66 -0.50 -9.50 -3.97
CA PHE A 66 -0.12 -8.50 -2.98
C PHE A 66 1.19 -7.80 -3.35
N ARG A 67 2.19 -8.57 -3.81
CA ARG A 67 3.51 -8.05 -4.18
C ARG A 67 3.48 -7.32 -5.52
N ASN A 68 4.58 -6.64 -5.81
CA ASN A 68 4.74 -6.00 -7.09
C ASN A 68 4.90 -7.04 -8.21
N ILE A 69 4.09 -6.88 -9.26
CA ILE A 69 4.01 -7.85 -10.37
C ILE A 69 5.28 -7.94 -11.23
N ASN A 70 6.09 -6.87 -11.27
CA ASN A 70 7.28 -6.80 -12.12
C ASN A 70 8.53 -7.31 -11.41
N ILE A 71 8.62 -7.16 -10.08
CA ILE A 71 9.81 -7.55 -9.31
C ILE A 71 9.60 -8.81 -8.46
N GLY A 72 8.35 -9.25 -8.24
CA GLY A 72 8.03 -10.50 -7.56
C GLY A 72 8.64 -10.58 -6.15
N SER A 73 9.48 -11.60 -5.91
CA SER A 73 10.15 -11.84 -4.63
C SER A 73 11.53 -11.21 -4.51
N ALA A 74 11.97 -10.39 -5.49
CA ALA A 74 13.31 -9.79 -5.48
C ALA A 74 13.53 -8.82 -4.30
N LYS A 75 12.46 -8.23 -3.76
CA LYS A 75 12.46 -7.43 -2.53
C LYS A 75 11.41 -7.96 -1.56
N ASN A 76 11.58 -7.70 -0.27
CA ASN A 76 10.52 -7.94 0.71
C ASN A 76 9.48 -6.82 0.67
N PHE A 77 8.24 -7.16 0.96
CA PHE A 77 7.22 -6.14 1.25
C PHE A 77 7.60 -5.42 2.53
N SER A 78 7.49 -4.09 2.52
CA SER A 78 7.57 -3.26 3.73
C SER A 78 6.52 -2.16 3.67
N LEU A 79 5.99 -1.80 4.83
CA LEU A 79 5.04 -0.71 5.00
C LEU A 79 5.37 0.01 6.30
N GLU A 80 5.71 1.29 6.18
CA GLU A 80 5.99 2.18 7.30
C GLU A 80 5.00 3.34 7.25
N ILE A 81 4.36 3.60 8.40
CA ILE A 81 3.37 4.66 8.56
C ILE A 81 3.79 5.49 9.77
N VAL A 82 3.96 6.78 9.55
CA VAL A 82 4.12 7.76 10.63
C VAL A 82 2.79 8.48 10.80
N SER A 83 2.27 8.46 12.02
CA SER A 83 1.02 9.13 12.38
C SER A 83 1.17 9.98 13.64
N ASP A 84 0.30 10.98 13.75
CA ASP A 84 0.05 11.72 14.99
C ASP A 84 -0.75 10.87 15.99
#